data_AF-A0A349DAW2-F1
#
_entry.id   AF-A0A349DAW2-F1
#
_cell.length_a   1.000
_cell.length_b   1.000
_cell.length_c   1.000
_cell.angle_alpha   90.00
_cell.angle_beta   90.00
_cell.angle_gamma   90.00
#
_symmetry.space_group_name_H-M   'P 1'
#
loop_
_entity.id
_entity.type
_entity.pdbx_description
1 polymer ?
#
loop_
_entity_poly.entity_id
_entity_poly.type
_entity_poly.pdbx_seq_one_letter_code
_entity_poly.pdbx_strand_id
1 'polypeptide(L)'
;MIDDYHYNVQVKSNELLKEYADRGINVANITKYGYQTIPITGEADMISDKLCSVYDASKGATTATLVNGFDNNYIEAAKENGTYKYISPDLQIDASTCLFPEKTWFIKNIEHKKFPKAINRLIDEIVNNEDFTVFSDPELPQYLFYDIDAGEISPLVTENMNTDARYHVSFFDAWKKMWKCIFELIKRKFQPVEPAPEV
;
A
#
# COMPACT_ATOMS: atom_id res chain seq x y z
N MET A 1 -31.47 -3.21 -5.35
CA MET A 1 -30.51 -3.36 -4.24
C MET A 1 -29.08 -3.22 -4.74
N ILE A 2 -28.64 -3.99 -5.75
CA ILE A 2 -27.32 -3.81 -6.38
C ILE A 2 -27.16 -2.43 -7.02
N ASP A 3 -28.12 -2.00 -7.85
CA ASP A 3 -28.04 -0.68 -8.51
C ASP A 3 -28.05 0.46 -7.50
N ASP A 4 -28.89 0.35 -6.47
CA ASP A 4 -28.98 1.37 -5.42
C ASP A 4 -27.66 1.50 -4.65
N TYR A 5 -27.03 0.39 -4.25
CA TYR A 5 -25.70 0.42 -3.64
C TYR A 5 -24.65 1.00 -4.61
N HIS A 6 -24.66 0.58 -5.87
CA HIS A 6 -23.68 1.03 -6.84
C HIS A 6 -23.76 2.55 -7.06
N TYR A 7 -24.94 3.07 -7.37
CA TYR A 7 -25.13 4.48 -7.73
C TYR A 7 -25.20 5.42 -6.51
N ASN A 8 -25.67 4.96 -5.35
CA ASN A 8 -25.86 5.81 -4.18
C ASN A 8 -24.81 5.63 -3.08
N VAL A 9 -24.00 4.56 -3.11
CA VAL A 9 -22.96 4.31 -2.09
C VAL A 9 -21.59 4.19 -2.72
N GLN A 10 -21.38 3.22 -3.62
CA GLN A 10 -20.05 2.92 -4.15
C GLN A 10 -19.49 4.08 -4.98
N VAL A 11 -20.25 4.58 -5.95
CA VAL A 11 -19.83 5.70 -6.82
C VAL A 11 -19.66 6.99 -6.03
N LYS A 12 -20.49 7.20 -4.99
CA LYS A 12 -20.49 8.42 -4.17
C LYS A 12 -19.61 8.33 -2.92
N SER A 13 -18.77 7.31 -2.79
CA SER A 13 -18.09 7.03 -1.52
C SER A 13 -17.27 8.22 -1.00
N ASN A 14 -16.60 8.95 -1.90
CA ASN A 14 -15.76 10.09 -1.50
C ASN A 14 -16.61 11.29 -1.05
N GLU A 15 -17.73 11.54 -1.73
CA GLU A 15 -18.69 12.58 -1.37
C GLU A 15 -19.29 12.29 0.01
N LEU A 16 -19.73 11.05 0.25
CA LEU A 16 -20.31 10.61 1.52
C LEU A 16 -19.31 10.70 2.67
N LEU A 17 -18.07 10.25 2.47
CA LEU A 17 -17.04 10.34 3.50
C LEU A 17 -16.75 11.80 3.88
N LYS A 18 -16.73 12.70 2.88
CA LYS A 18 -16.57 14.14 3.13
C LYS A 18 -17.76 14.73 3.88
N GLU A 19 -18.99 14.40 3.49
CA GLU A 19 -20.20 14.82 4.21
C GLU A 19 -20.17 14.37 5.67
N TYR A 20 -19.75 13.12 5.93
CA TYR A 20 -19.64 12.60 7.29
C TYR A 20 -18.57 13.34 8.10
N ALA A 21 -17.41 13.61 7.51
CA ALA A 21 -16.38 14.42 8.15
C ALA A 21 -16.88 15.83 8.48
N ASP A 22 -17.59 16.48 7.55
CA ASP A 22 -18.19 17.82 7.75
C ASP A 22 -19.25 17.82 8.87
N ARG A 23 -19.85 16.66 9.16
CA ARG A 23 -20.81 16.44 10.27
C ARG A 23 -20.13 16.06 11.59
N GLY A 24 -18.79 16.08 11.65
CA GLY A 24 -18.00 15.78 12.84
C GLY A 24 -17.71 14.30 13.06
N ILE A 25 -17.93 13.43 12.07
CA ILE A 25 -17.52 12.03 12.17
C ILE A 25 -16.02 11.95 11.87
N ASN A 26 -15.24 11.37 12.79
CA ASN A 26 -13.82 11.14 12.55
C ASN A 26 -13.63 10.07 11.46
N VAL A 27 -13.00 10.46 10.35
CA VAL A 27 -12.67 9.58 9.23
C VAL A 27 -11.16 9.46 9.14
N ALA A 28 -10.67 8.21 9.18
CA ALA A 28 -9.27 7.87 9.03
C ALA A 28 -9.12 6.74 8.01
N ASN A 29 -7.98 6.71 7.33
CA ASN A 29 -7.68 5.72 6.31
C ASN A 29 -6.29 5.11 6.53
N ILE A 30 -6.19 3.78 6.43
CA ILE A 30 -4.93 3.04 6.52
C ILE A 30 -4.74 2.30 5.20
N THR A 31 -3.78 2.76 4.42
CA THR A 31 -3.47 2.25 3.08
C THR A 31 -2.26 1.33 3.13
N LYS A 32 -2.36 0.17 2.47
CA LYS A 32 -1.26 -0.78 2.34
C LYS A 32 -0.58 -0.60 0.98
N TYR A 33 0.73 -0.74 0.91
CA TYR A 33 1.45 -0.63 -0.36
C TYR A 33 2.79 -1.39 -0.39
N GLY A 34 3.51 -1.27 -1.50
CA GLY A 34 4.84 -1.85 -1.71
C GLY A 34 4.83 -3.11 -2.59
N TYR A 35 3.74 -3.37 -3.30
CA TYR A 35 3.59 -4.49 -4.21
C TYR A 35 3.09 -4.04 -5.59
N GLN A 36 3.43 -4.84 -6.58
CA GLN A 36 2.83 -4.79 -7.91
C GLN A 36 1.41 -5.39 -7.88
N THR A 37 0.48 -4.80 -8.64
CA THR A 37 -0.80 -5.46 -8.90
C THR A 37 -0.61 -6.70 -9.77
N ILE A 38 -1.64 -7.54 -9.87
CA ILE A 38 -1.60 -8.72 -10.73
C ILE A 38 -1.45 -8.23 -12.19
N PRO A 39 -0.45 -8.72 -12.95
CA PRO A 39 -0.11 -8.20 -14.28
C PRO A 39 -1.04 -8.72 -15.38
N ILE A 40 -2.34 -8.59 -15.15
CA ILE A 40 -3.42 -8.96 -16.08
C ILE A 40 -4.28 -7.76 -16.48
N THR A 41 -3.98 -6.58 -15.94
CA THR A 41 -4.64 -5.31 -16.26
C THR A 41 -3.63 -4.31 -16.83
N GLY A 42 -4.12 -3.25 -17.49
CA GLY A 42 -3.27 -2.14 -17.96
C GLY A 42 -2.61 -1.34 -16.84
N GLU A 43 -2.95 -1.62 -15.58
CA GLU A 43 -2.44 -0.98 -14.38
C GLU A 43 -1.30 -1.77 -13.73
N ALA A 44 -0.71 -2.74 -14.46
CA ALA A 44 0.30 -3.65 -13.93
C ALA A 44 1.47 -2.94 -13.22
N ASP A 45 1.83 -1.71 -13.59
CA ASP A 45 2.94 -0.95 -12.98
C ASP A 45 2.53 -0.05 -11.80
N MET A 46 1.24 -0.03 -11.44
CA MET A 46 0.73 0.74 -10.31
C MET A 46 1.19 0.14 -8.98
N ILE A 47 1.50 1.04 -8.05
CA ILE A 47 1.78 0.67 -6.66
C ILE A 47 0.49 0.20 -6.02
N SER A 48 0.55 -0.93 -5.32
CA SER A 48 -0.61 -1.62 -4.77
C SER A 48 -0.25 -2.44 -3.53
N ASP A 49 -1.26 -3.12 -2.98
CA ASP A 49 -1.12 -4.17 -1.97
C ASP A 49 -1.27 -5.59 -2.56
N LYS A 50 -0.95 -5.74 -3.86
CA LYS A 50 -1.20 -6.90 -4.76
C LYS A 50 -2.56 -6.94 -5.42
N LEU A 51 -3.57 -6.25 -4.90
CA LEU A 51 -4.93 -6.32 -5.45
C LEU A 51 -5.51 -4.92 -5.73
N CYS A 52 -5.44 -4.03 -4.75
CA CYS A 52 -6.00 -2.69 -4.86
C CYS A 52 -4.87 -1.68 -5.09
N SER A 53 -5.08 -0.76 -6.03
CA SER A 53 -4.18 0.35 -6.25
C SER A 53 -4.11 1.24 -5.00
N VAL A 54 -2.95 1.85 -4.78
CA VAL A 54 -2.81 2.85 -3.70
C VAL A 54 -3.74 4.04 -3.95
N TYR A 55 -3.96 4.44 -5.21
CA TYR A 55 -4.90 5.50 -5.57
C TYR A 55 -6.30 5.23 -5.00
N ASP A 56 -6.87 4.05 -5.28
CA ASP A 56 -8.22 3.70 -4.83
C ASP A 56 -8.31 3.48 -3.32
N ALA A 57 -7.29 2.82 -2.75
CA ALA A 57 -7.25 2.48 -1.33
C ALA A 57 -7.07 3.74 -0.46
N SER A 58 -6.24 4.68 -0.90
CA SER A 58 -5.97 5.94 -0.18
C SER A 58 -7.02 7.04 -0.40
N LYS A 59 -7.95 6.83 -1.34
CA LYS A 59 -8.89 7.86 -1.79
C LYS A 59 -8.20 9.05 -2.47
N GLY A 60 -7.24 8.78 -3.34
CA GLY A 60 -6.73 9.76 -4.30
C GLY A 60 -5.25 10.13 -4.18
N ALA A 61 -4.43 9.39 -3.43
CA ALA A 61 -2.99 9.64 -3.42
C ALA A 61 -2.43 9.59 -4.84
N THR A 62 -1.54 10.54 -5.13
CA THR A 62 -0.76 10.52 -6.35
C THR A 62 0.39 9.55 -6.14
N THR A 63 0.66 8.68 -7.11
CA THR A 63 1.69 7.66 -6.98
C THR A 63 2.66 7.72 -8.14
N ALA A 64 3.93 7.50 -7.85
CA ALA A 64 4.92 7.15 -8.86
C ALA A 64 4.69 5.69 -9.33
N THR A 65 5.63 5.15 -10.11
CA THR A 65 5.57 3.73 -10.47
C THR A 65 6.24 2.88 -9.40
N LEU A 66 6.00 1.57 -9.43
CA LEU A 66 6.60 0.67 -8.44
C LEU A 66 8.13 0.66 -8.48
N VAL A 67 8.72 0.83 -9.66
CA VAL A 67 10.17 0.75 -9.88
C VAL A 67 10.84 2.12 -9.77
N ASN A 68 10.15 3.19 -10.17
CA ASN A 68 10.70 4.54 -10.17
C ASN A 68 9.88 5.42 -9.22
N GLY A 69 10.56 6.12 -8.31
CA GLY A 69 9.96 7.21 -7.55
C GLY A 69 9.65 8.42 -8.42
N PHE A 70 9.06 9.45 -7.82
CA PHE A 70 8.81 10.74 -8.46
C PHE A 70 10.11 11.35 -9.01
N ASP A 71 9.99 12.01 -10.16
CA ASP A 71 11.11 12.72 -10.74
C ASP A 71 11.41 14.04 -9.99
N ASN A 72 12.58 14.61 -10.26
CA ASN A 72 13.00 15.85 -9.61
C ASN A 72 12.05 17.02 -9.88
N ASN A 73 11.40 17.08 -11.05
CA ASN A 73 10.50 18.18 -11.38
C ASN A 73 9.25 18.14 -10.49
N TYR A 74 8.70 16.94 -10.27
CA TYR A 74 7.60 16.73 -9.33
C TYR A 74 8.00 17.13 -7.91
N ILE A 75 9.18 16.73 -7.46
CA ILE A 75 9.70 17.04 -6.13
C ILE A 75 9.89 18.54 -5.92
N GLU A 76 10.49 19.25 -6.87
CA GLU A 76 10.67 20.70 -6.77
C GLU A 76 9.31 21.43 -6.78
N ALA A 77 8.37 21.02 -7.63
CA ALA A 77 7.01 21.58 -7.62
C ALA A 77 6.31 21.35 -6.27
N ALA A 78 6.46 20.18 -5.65
CA ALA A 78 5.91 19.90 -4.34
C ALA A 78 6.55 20.74 -3.23
N LYS A 79 7.84 21.06 -3.33
CA LYS A 79 8.52 21.98 -2.40
C LYS A 79 8.01 23.41 -2.56
N GLU A 80 7.87 23.89 -3.79
CA GLU A 80 7.33 25.22 -4.10
C GLU A 80 5.88 25.38 -3.58
N ASN A 81 5.08 24.32 -3.70
CA ASN A 81 3.68 24.30 -3.23
C ASN A 81 3.53 23.97 -1.73
N GLY A 82 4.62 23.68 -1.01
CA GLY A 82 4.57 23.29 0.40
C GLY A 82 3.95 21.93 0.69
N THR A 83 3.74 21.08 -0.33
CA THR A 83 3.18 19.73 -0.21
C THR A 83 4.22 18.65 -0.04
N TYR A 84 5.52 18.97 -0.17
CA TYR A 84 6.62 18.01 -0.03
C TYR A 84 6.60 17.21 1.29
N LYS A 85 6.04 17.79 2.37
CA LYS A 85 5.86 17.10 3.67
C LYS A 85 4.91 15.88 3.61
N TYR A 86 4.10 15.78 2.56
CA TYR A 86 3.20 14.66 2.29
C TYR A 86 3.78 13.68 1.25
N ILE A 87 5.07 13.78 0.92
CA ILE A 87 5.73 12.82 0.02
C ILE A 87 6.44 11.78 0.85
N SER A 88 6.27 10.51 0.48
CA SER A 88 6.90 9.38 1.16
C SER A 88 8.43 9.43 1.01
N PRO A 89 9.19 8.96 2.02
CA PRO A 89 10.64 8.84 1.94
C PRO A 89 11.16 8.12 0.69
N ASP A 90 10.49 7.06 0.24
CA ASP A 90 10.82 6.33 -1.01
C ASP A 90 10.37 7.02 -2.30
N LEU A 91 9.79 8.22 -2.20
CA LEU A 91 9.32 9.03 -3.31
C LEU A 91 8.26 8.32 -4.16
N GLN A 92 7.51 7.39 -3.58
CA GLN A 92 6.51 6.59 -4.29
C GLN A 92 5.08 7.12 -4.15
N ILE A 93 4.78 7.84 -3.07
CA ILE A 93 3.43 8.26 -2.72
C ILE A 93 3.44 9.73 -2.31
N ASP A 94 2.55 10.52 -2.89
CA ASP A 94 2.20 11.86 -2.45
C ASP A 94 0.77 11.83 -1.89
N ALA A 95 0.66 12.00 -0.58
CA ALA A 95 -0.60 11.97 0.14
C ALA A 95 -1.37 13.30 0.09
N SER A 96 -0.78 14.39 -0.44
CA SER A 96 -1.43 15.71 -0.50
C SER A 96 -2.70 15.71 -1.34
N THR A 97 -2.84 14.75 -2.26
CA THR A 97 -4.01 14.59 -3.12
C THR A 97 -5.05 13.61 -2.58
N CYS A 98 -4.81 12.98 -1.41
CA CYS A 98 -5.81 12.17 -0.74
C CYS A 98 -7.04 13.00 -0.35
N LEU A 99 -8.18 12.32 -0.19
CA LEU A 99 -9.38 12.94 0.36
C LEU A 99 -9.16 13.53 1.77
N PHE A 100 -8.35 12.86 2.60
CA PHE A 100 -7.98 13.31 3.94
C PHE A 100 -6.47 13.13 4.20
N PRO A 101 -5.60 14.03 3.68
CA PRO A 101 -4.14 13.85 3.74
C PRO A 101 -3.62 13.64 5.17
N GLU A 102 -4.12 14.42 6.13
CA GLU A 102 -3.65 14.38 7.52
C GLU A 102 -4.23 13.24 8.36
N LYS A 103 -5.18 12.49 7.79
CA LYS A 103 -5.85 11.33 8.40
C LYS A 103 -5.67 10.07 7.56
N THR A 104 -4.66 10.03 6.69
CA THR A 104 -4.34 8.88 5.85
C THR A 104 -2.92 8.40 6.12
N TRP A 105 -2.79 7.17 6.60
CA TRP A 105 -1.51 6.49 6.85
C TRP A 105 -1.21 5.47 5.77
N PHE A 106 0.06 5.28 5.48
CA PHE A 106 0.55 4.34 4.48
C PHE A 106 1.53 3.36 5.12
N ILE A 107 1.27 2.06 4.96
CA ILE A 107 2.11 1.01 5.53
C ILE A 107 2.67 0.15 4.40
N LYS A 108 3.99 0.25 4.22
CA LYS A 108 4.74 -0.50 3.23
C LYS A 108 4.83 -1.96 3.64
N ASN A 109 4.88 -2.84 2.64
CA ASN A 109 5.17 -4.26 2.77
C ASN A 109 4.05 -5.12 3.39
N ILE A 110 2.80 -4.63 3.34
CA ILE A 110 1.61 -5.42 3.72
C ILE A 110 0.80 -5.82 2.48
N GLU A 111 0.48 -7.10 2.37
CA GLU A 111 -0.40 -7.62 1.31
C GLU A 111 -1.88 -7.37 1.63
N HIS A 112 -2.73 -7.25 0.60
CA HIS A 112 -4.16 -6.98 0.73
C HIS A 112 -4.87 -7.84 1.78
N LYS A 113 -4.62 -9.16 1.73
CA LYS A 113 -5.25 -10.16 2.62
C LYS A 113 -4.75 -10.15 4.06
N LYS A 114 -3.72 -9.36 4.38
CA LYS A 114 -3.09 -9.33 5.69
C LYS A 114 -3.44 -8.02 6.40
N PHE A 115 -3.69 -8.15 7.71
CA PHE A 115 -3.80 -7.03 8.62
C PHE A 115 -3.11 -7.40 9.93
N PRO A 116 -1.79 -7.17 10.04
CA PRO A 116 -1.00 -7.62 11.18
C PRO A 116 -1.37 -6.86 12.47
N LYS A 117 -1.23 -7.55 13.61
CA LYS A 117 -1.49 -6.96 14.94
C LYS A 117 -0.60 -5.75 15.26
N ALA A 118 0.54 -5.62 14.59
CA ALA A 118 1.42 -4.47 14.70
C ALA A 118 0.71 -3.13 14.43
N ILE A 119 -0.37 -3.13 13.64
CA ILE A 119 -1.16 -1.94 13.32
C ILE A 119 -2.11 -1.56 14.48
N ASN A 120 -2.38 -2.46 15.43
CA ASN A 120 -3.40 -2.22 16.46
C ASN A 120 -3.14 -0.95 17.24
N ARG A 121 -1.87 -0.64 17.57
CA ARG A 121 -1.52 0.61 18.25
C ARG A 121 -1.99 1.84 17.47
N LEU A 122 -1.78 1.86 16.16
CA LEU A 122 -2.25 2.95 15.30
C LEU A 122 -3.79 3.06 15.30
N ILE A 123 -4.49 1.93 15.22
CA ILE A 123 -5.96 1.91 15.30
C ILE A 123 -6.43 2.45 16.64
N ASP A 124 -5.80 2.01 17.73
CA ASP A 124 -6.15 2.44 19.09
C ASP A 124 -5.97 3.96 19.24
N GLU A 125 -4.89 4.54 18.73
CA GLU A 125 -4.70 5.99 18.75
C GLU A 125 -5.74 6.75 17.92
N ILE A 126 -6.05 6.25 16.71
CA ILE A 126 -7.07 6.86 15.82
C ILE A 126 -8.47 6.84 16.46
N VAL A 127 -8.83 5.73 17.11
CA VAL A 127 -10.18 5.53 17.68
C VAL A 127 -10.35 6.28 18.99
N ASN A 128 -9.31 6.34 19.82
CA ASN A 128 -9.41 6.93 21.15
C ASN A 128 -9.10 8.44 21.19
N ASN A 129 -8.58 9.02 20.12
CA ASN A 129 -8.23 10.44 20.05
C ASN A 129 -8.79 11.09 18.77
N GLU A 130 -9.80 11.95 18.92
CA GLU A 130 -10.50 12.60 17.80
C GLU A 130 -9.56 13.47 16.94
N ASP A 131 -8.61 14.16 17.57
CA ASP A 131 -7.65 15.06 16.93
C ASP A 131 -6.37 14.36 16.44
N PHE A 132 -6.28 13.03 16.51
CA PHE A 132 -5.06 12.31 16.11
C PHE A 132 -4.85 12.38 14.60
N THR A 133 -3.68 12.84 14.18
CA THR A 133 -3.28 13.00 12.78
C THR A 133 -1.96 12.29 12.54
N VAL A 134 -1.56 12.22 11.28
CA VAL A 134 -0.25 11.72 10.84
C VAL A 134 0.94 12.50 11.42
N PHE A 135 0.70 13.65 12.06
CA PHE A 135 1.72 14.50 12.69
C PHE A 135 1.69 14.46 14.22
N SER A 136 0.77 13.68 14.83
CA SER A 136 0.56 13.66 16.27
C SER A 136 1.61 12.86 17.05
N ASP A 137 2.13 11.77 16.46
CA ASP A 137 3.11 10.89 17.09
C ASP A 137 4.26 10.56 16.10
N PRO A 138 5.52 10.90 16.43
CA PRO A 138 6.66 10.59 15.56
C PRO A 138 6.92 9.08 15.38
N GLU A 139 6.41 8.21 16.26
CA GLU A 139 6.49 6.75 16.13
C GLU A 139 5.37 6.18 15.24
N LEU A 140 4.31 6.96 14.99
CA LEU A 140 3.20 6.61 14.11
C LEU A 140 3.00 7.66 12.99
N PRO A 141 4.06 7.99 12.23
CA PRO A 141 3.99 9.02 11.20
C PRO A 141 3.16 8.56 10.00
N GLN A 142 2.96 9.46 9.03
CA GLN A 142 2.22 9.17 7.80
C GLN A 142 2.69 7.91 7.05
N TYR A 143 4.00 7.62 7.10
CA TYR A 143 4.62 6.51 6.37
C TYR A 143 5.28 5.53 7.34
N LEU A 144 4.82 4.28 7.30
CA LEU A 144 5.29 3.19 8.12
C LEU A 144 5.82 2.06 7.25
N PHE A 145 6.76 1.29 7.79
CA PHE A 145 7.29 0.06 7.23
C PHE A 145 6.88 -1.12 8.10
N TYR A 146 6.35 -2.18 7.48
CA TYR A 146 6.10 -3.45 8.14
C TYR A 146 7.25 -4.44 7.89
N ASP A 147 7.93 -4.81 8.96
CA ASP A 147 8.89 -5.90 8.95
C ASP A 147 8.13 -7.22 9.09
N ILE A 148 8.15 -8.03 8.03
CA ILE A 148 7.43 -9.31 7.99
C ILE A 148 8.06 -10.33 8.95
N ASP A 149 9.37 -10.28 9.13
CA ASP A 149 10.12 -11.26 9.92
C ASP A 149 10.03 -10.93 11.42
N ALA A 150 10.18 -9.66 11.78
CA ALA A 150 9.98 -9.19 13.15
C ALA A 150 8.48 -9.14 13.54
N GLY A 151 7.60 -8.95 12.55
CA GLY A 151 6.16 -8.79 12.79
C GLY A 151 5.79 -7.45 13.41
N GLU A 152 6.59 -6.41 13.17
CA GLU A 152 6.49 -5.08 13.78
C GLU A 152 6.36 -3.98 12.71
N ILE A 153 5.83 -2.82 13.11
CA ILE A 153 5.84 -1.61 12.28
C ILE A 153 6.83 -0.60 12.87
N SER A 154 7.48 0.16 12.00
CA SER A 154 8.36 1.27 12.35
C SER A 154 8.17 2.42 11.37
N PRO A 155 8.59 3.64 11.70
CA PRO A 155 8.66 4.73 10.73
C PRO A 155 9.39 4.32 9.46
N LEU A 156 8.84 4.68 8.31
CA LEU A 156 9.54 4.53 7.04
C LEU A 156 10.65 5.59 6.98
N VAL A 157 11.89 5.13 6.78
CA VAL A 157 13.09 5.95 6.74
C VAL A 157 14.04 5.44 5.66
N THR A 158 15.10 6.18 5.38
CA THR A 158 16.07 5.85 4.32
C THR A 158 16.69 4.48 4.46
N GLU A 159 16.85 4.02 5.69
CA GLU A 159 17.49 2.76 6.02
C GLU A 159 16.59 1.54 5.74
N ASN A 160 15.26 1.68 5.83
CA ASN A 160 14.32 0.56 5.65
C ASN A 160 13.45 0.67 4.37
N MET A 161 13.47 1.81 3.68
CA MET A 161 12.58 2.07 2.55
C MET A 161 12.82 1.17 1.32
N ASN A 162 14.06 0.70 1.12
CA ASN A 162 14.50 -0.07 -0.05
C ASN A 162 14.77 -1.56 0.26
N THR A 163 14.19 -2.08 1.35
CA THR A 163 14.40 -3.46 1.80
C THR A 163 13.79 -4.53 0.89
N ASP A 164 13.05 -4.12 -0.15
CA ASP A 164 12.37 -5.04 -1.03
C ASP A 164 13.24 -5.54 -2.20
N ALA A 165 13.91 -6.67 -1.96
CA ALA A 165 14.69 -7.37 -2.97
C ALA A 165 13.87 -7.92 -4.16
N ARG A 166 12.52 -7.84 -4.16
CA ARG A 166 11.68 -8.35 -5.26
C ARG A 166 11.85 -7.53 -6.55
N TYR A 167 12.05 -6.22 -6.42
CA TYR A 167 12.04 -5.29 -7.55
C TYR A 167 13.43 -4.82 -7.98
N HIS A 168 14.46 -5.13 -7.18
CA HIS A 168 15.86 -4.83 -7.48
C HIS A 168 16.67 -6.09 -7.84
N VAL A 169 16.09 -6.96 -8.67
CA VAL A 169 16.80 -8.14 -9.21
C VAL A 169 17.46 -7.83 -10.54
N SER A 170 18.69 -8.30 -10.75
CA SER A 170 19.32 -8.18 -12.06
C SER A 170 18.56 -9.03 -13.09
N PHE A 171 18.65 -8.66 -14.38
CA PHE A 171 18.05 -9.44 -15.47
C PHE A 171 18.44 -10.93 -15.41
N PHE A 172 19.70 -11.22 -15.14
CA PHE A 172 20.20 -12.60 -15.06
C PHE A 172 19.64 -13.36 -13.85
N ASP A 173 19.41 -12.69 -12.73
CA ASP A 173 18.82 -13.31 -11.55
C ASP A 173 17.32 -13.58 -11.76
N ALA A 174 16.61 -12.63 -12.38
CA ALA A 174 15.22 -12.82 -12.81
C ALA A 174 15.10 -14.00 -13.79
N TRP A 175 15.99 -14.08 -14.79
CA TRP A 175 16.06 -15.18 -15.76
C TRP A 175 16.29 -16.54 -15.09
N LYS A 176 17.28 -16.64 -14.20
CA LYS A 176 17.54 -17.87 -13.43
C LYS A 176 16.33 -18.30 -12.60
N LYS A 177 15.69 -17.34 -11.92
CA LYS A 177 14.51 -17.59 -11.08
C LYS A 177 13.32 -18.09 -11.91
N MET A 178 13.08 -17.48 -13.07
CA MET A 178 12.05 -17.90 -14.02
C MET A 178 12.25 -19.36 -14.45
N TRP A 179 13.45 -19.72 -14.91
CA TRP A 179 13.75 -21.10 -15.32
C TRP A 179 13.62 -22.11 -14.17
N LYS A 180 14.10 -21.76 -12.97
CA LYS A 180 13.93 -22.60 -11.77
C LYS A 180 12.44 -22.88 -11.52
N CYS A 181 11.58 -21.86 -11.57
CA CYS A 181 10.14 -22.03 -11.41
C CYS A 181 9.53 -22.92 -12.51
N ILE A 182 9.92 -22.73 -13.77
CA ILE A 182 9.45 -23.56 -14.88
C ILE A 182 9.84 -25.04 -14.66
N PHE A 183 11.09 -25.31 -14.29
CA PHE A 183 11.55 -26.68 -14.02
C PHE A 183 10.80 -27.32 -12.83
N GLU A 184 10.55 -26.58 -11.75
CA GLU A 184 9.75 -27.07 -10.62
C GLU A 184 8.31 -27.39 -11.02
N LEU A 185 7.68 -26.56 -11.87
CA LEU A 185 6.34 -26.83 -12.40
C LEU A 185 6.32 -28.09 -13.28
N ILE A 186 7.32 -28.25 -14.16
CA ILE A 186 7.47 -29.46 -14.97
C ILE A 186 7.64 -30.68 -14.06
N LYS A 187 8.55 -30.60 -13.08
CA LYS A 187 8.79 -31.69 -12.12
C LYS A 187 7.52 -32.09 -11.38
N ARG A 188 6.73 -31.12 -10.87
CA ARG A 188 5.44 -31.38 -10.22
C ARG A 188 4.43 -32.08 -11.13
N LYS A 189 4.37 -31.70 -12.41
CA LYS A 189 3.46 -32.33 -13.39
C LYS A 189 3.81 -33.79 -13.66
N PHE A 190 5.09 -34.16 -13.54
CA PHE A 190 5.60 -35.50 -13.79
C PHE A 190 5.96 -36.28 -12.52
N GLN A 191 5.62 -35.77 -11.33
CA GLN A 191 5.72 -36.54 -10.09
C GLN A 191 4.60 -37.58 -10.05
N PRO A 192 4.90 -38.85 -9.76
CA PRO A 192 3.87 -39.86 -9.54
C PRO A 192 3.01 -39.44 -8.34
N VAL A 193 1.69 -39.45 -8.51
CA VAL A 193 0.75 -39.25 -7.42
C VAL A 193 0.82 -40.50 -6.55
N GLU A 194 1.25 -40.37 -5.30
CA GLU A 194 1.13 -41.48 -4.34
C GLU A 194 -0.35 -41.84 -4.19
N PRO A 195 -0.73 -43.12 -4.28
CA PRO A 195 -2.11 -43.53 -4.09
C PRO A 195 -2.57 -43.09 -2.70
N ALA A 196 -3.77 -42.50 -2.62
CA ALA A 196 -4.37 -42.13 -1.35
C ALA A 196 -4.46 -43.37 -0.43
N PRO A 197 -4.18 -43.24 0.87
CA PRO A 197 -4.29 -44.37 1.80
C PRO A 197 -5.73 -44.92 1.77
N GLU A 198 -5.86 -46.24 1.64
CA GLU A 198 -7.14 -46.93 1.74
C GLU A 198 -7.73 -46.71 3.14
N VAL A 199 -9.01 -46.32 3.19
CA VAL A 199 -9.79 -46.05 4.41
C VAL A 199 -10.37 -47.33 4.97
#